data_AF-A0A603K1J7-F1
#
_entry.id   AF-A0A603K1J7-F1
#
_cell.length_a   1.000
_cell.length_b   1.000
_cell.length_c   1.000
_cell.angle_alpha   90.00
_cell.angle_beta   90.00
_cell.angle_gamma   90.00
#
_symmetry.space_group_name_H-M   'P 1'
#
loop_
_entity.id
_entity.type
_entity.pdbx_description
1 polymer ?
#
loop_
_entity_poly.entity_id
_entity_poly.type
_entity_poly.pdbx_seq_one_letter_code
_entity_poly.pdbx_strand_id
1 'polypeptide(L)'
;MKRDSQAVTGNRHFDIHKKIKESRSHWVYLKTAQPYQGDANYEFITNLIDGIEFAIYQRHENYFVLVDFFKSYDDACDDAKKIIDEHPDIKKMFSARSLIK
;
A
#
# COMPACT_ATOMS: atom_id res chain seq x y z
N MET A 1 44.92 9.42 -7.89
CA MET A 1 43.84 8.62 -8.50
C MET A 1 42.51 9.09 -7.91
N LYS A 2 41.64 9.66 -8.75
CA LYS A 2 40.29 10.04 -8.36
C LYS A 2 39.48 8.74 -8.25
N ARG A 3 38.86 8.49 -7.10
CA ARG A 3 37.82 7.46 -6.97
C ARG A 3 36.52 8.15 -7.35
N ASP A 4 36.06 7.87 -8.56
CA ASP A 4 34.74 8.30 -8.98
C ASP A 4 33.72 7.59 -8.08
N SER A 5 33.01 8.40 -7.28
CA SER A 5 31.89 7.96 -6.49
C SER A 5 30.76 7.59 -7.45
N GLN A 6 30.70 6.32 -7.81
CA GLN A 6 29.59 5.79 -8.59
C GLN A 6 28.35 5.84 -7.69
N ALA A 7 27.49 6.82 -7.93
CA ALA A 7 26.18 6.88 -7.33
C ALA A 7 25.42 5.62 -7.78
N VAL A 8 25.36 4.62 -6.91
CA VAL A 8 24.49 3.47 -7.10
C VAL A 8 23.07 4.01 -6.91
N THR A 9 22.44 4.42 -8.00
CA THR A 9 20.98 4.50 -8.10
C THR A 9 20.46 3.07 -8.09
N GLY A 10 20.61 2.42 -6.93
CA GLY A 10 20.05 1.11 -6.68
C GLY A 10 18.55 1.30 -6.68
N ASN A 11 17.89 0.68 -7.65
CA ASN A 11 16.46 0.48 -7.68
C ASN A 11 16.09 -0.23 -6.37
N ARG A 12 15.83 0.53 -5.30
CA ARG A 12 15.46 -0.03 -4.00
C ARG A 12 14.05 -0.52 -4.18
N HIS A 13 13.93 -1.80 -4.52
CA HIS A 13 12.66 -2.51 -4.54
C HIS A 13 11.92 -2.20 -3.24
N PHE A 14 10.64 -1.90 -3.36
CA PHE A 14 9.79 -1.62 -2.21
C PHE A 14 9.82 -2.82 -1.24
N ASP A 15 10.02 -2.55 0.04
CA ASP A 15 10.09 -3.58 1.10
C ASP A 15 9.07 -3.22 2.20
N ILE A 16 7.96 -3.95 2.18
CA ILE A 16 6.86 -3.73 3.13
C ILE A 16 7.28 -4.03 4.57
N HIS A 17 8.14 -5.03 4.80
CA HIS A 17 8.62 -5.36 6.15
C HIS A 17 9.47 -4.23 6.72
N LYS A 18 10.33 -3.65 5.89
CA LYS A 18 11.11 -2.48 6.25
C LYS A 18 10.19 -1.29 6.57
N LYS A 19 9.20 -1.01 5.72
CA LYS A 19 8.24 0.09 5.93
C LYS A 19 7.47 -0.04 7.25
N ILE A 20 6.92 -1.24 7.54
CA ILE A 20 6.24 -1.53 8.81
C ILE A 20 7.15 -1.22 10.00
N LYS A 21 8.41 -1.69 9.96
CA LYS A 21 9.37 -1.51 11.05
C LYS A 21 9.76 -0.05 11.25
N GLU A 22 10.06 0.67 10.17
CA GLU A 22 10.51 2.05 10.22
C GLU A 22 9.39 3.01 10.64
N SER A 23 8.16 2.78 10.19
CA SER A 23 7.01 3.62 10.56
C SER A 23 6.37 3.25 11.90
N ARG A 24 6.83 2.16 12.54
CA ARG A 24 6.18 1.55 13.71
C ARG A 24 4.68 1.34 13.46
N SER A 25 4.37 0.78 12.28
CA SER A 25 3.01 0.64 11.79
C SER A 25 2.16 -0.26 12.68
N HIS A 26 0.86 0.03 12.74
CA HIS A 26 -0.14 -0.84 13.36
C HIS A 26 -0.66 -1.90 12.39
N TRP A 27 -0.38 -1.77 11.09
CA TRP A 27 -0.81 -2.74 10.08
C TRP A 27 -0.02 -4.03 10.21
N VAL A 28 -0.75 -5.14 10.24
CA VAL A 28 -0.16 -6.48 10.26
C VAL A 28 0.26 -6.88 8.85
N TYR A 29 1.41 -7.53 8.72
CA TYR A 29 1.89 -8.01 7.42
C TYR A 29 0.97 -9.10 6.82
N LEU A 30 0.44 -9.98 7.66
CA LEU A 30 -0.32 -11.15 7.24
C LEU A 30 -1.57 -11.31 8.12
N LYS A 31 -2.71 -11.62 7.50
CA LYS A 31 -3.93 -12.00 8.22
C LYS A 31 -4.69 -13.11 7.50
N THR A 32 -5.44 -13.90 8.26
CA THR A 32 -6.26 -14.99 7.71
C THR A 32 -7.49 -14.43 7.01
N ALA A 33 -7.78 -14.94 5.80
CA ALA A 33 -9.01 -14.65 5.08
C ALA A 33 -10.22 -15.15 5.89
N GLN A 34 -11.24 -14.30 6.01
CA GLN A 34 -12.45 -14.55 6.77
C GLN A 34 -13.61 -14.94 5.85
N PRO A 35 -14.58 -15.75 6.31
CA PRO A 35 -15.69 -16.20 5.46
C PRO A 35 -16.49 -15.08 4.79
N TYR A 36 -16.67 -13.94 5.46
CA TYR A 36 -17.42 -12.80 4.90
C TYR A 36 -16.70 -12.12 3.72
N GLN A 37 -15.41 -12.39 3.53
CA GLN A 37 -14.61 -11.84 2.43
C GLN A 37 -14.82 -12.62 1.13
N GLY A 38 -15.55 -13.75 1.17
CA GLY A 38 -15.94 -14.52 -0.01
C GLY A 38 -14.74 -14.88 -0.89
N ASP A 39 -14.80 -14.49 -2.16
CA ASP A 39 -13.75 -14.70 -3.18
C ASP A 39 -12.98 -13.40 -3.50
N ALA A 40 -13.01 -12.41 -2.60
CA ALA A 40 -12.30 -11.14 -2.82
C ALA A 40 -10.79 -11.38 -2.98
N ASN A 41 -10.21 -10.83 -4.05
CA ASN A 41 -8.77 -10.90 -4.32
C ASN A 41 -7.97 -9.83 -3.58
N TYR A 42 -8.63 -8.74 -3.20
CA TYR A 42 -8.02 -7.60 -2.53
C TYR A 42 -8.89 -7.14 -1.38
N GLU A 43 -8.26 -6.65 -0.33
CA GLU A 43 -8.93 -5.97 0.77
C GLU A 43 -8.37 -4.56 0.89
N PHE A 44 -9.25 -3.58 0.71
CA PHE A 44 -8.93 -2.16 0.84
C PHE A 44 -9.52 -1.64 2.16
N ILE A 45 -8.66 -1.17 3.05
CA ILE A 45 -9.05 -0.72 4.39
C ILE A 45 -8.75 0.77 4.51
N THR A 46 -9.69 1.52 5.09
CA THR A 46 -9.52 2.93 5.44
C THR A 46 -9.54 3.07 6.96
N ASN A 47 -8.47 3.63 7.53
CA ASN A 47 -8.39 4.00 8.93
C ASN A 47 -8.45 5.54 9.08
N LEU A 48 -9.15 6.03 10.11
CA LEU A 48 -9.46 7.45 10.34
C LEU A 48 -9.14 7.89 11.78
N ILE A 49 -7.99 7.48 12.30
CA ILE A 49 -7.49 7.94 13.60
C ILE A 49 -6.37 8.96 13.34
N ASP A 50 -6.57 10.21 13.79
CA ASP A 50 -5.64 11.34 13.61
C ASP A 50 -5.31 11.72 12.15
N GLY A 51 -6.06 11.19 11.20
CA GLY A 51 -5.88 11.39 9.78
C GLY A 51 -6.33 10.17 9.00
N ILE A 52 -6.35 10.29 7.67
CA ILE A 52 -6.65 9.15 6.81
C ILE A 52 -5.39 8.35 6.51
N GLU A 53 -5.52 7.04 6.65
CA GLU A 53 -4.54 6.08 6.17
C GLU A 53 -5.28 4.93 5.47
N PHE A 54 -4.68 4.43 4.40
CA PHE A 54 -5.18 3.32 3.62
C PHE A 54 -4.24 2.14 3.77
N ALA A 55 -4.79 0.93 3.67
CA ALA A 55 -4.01 -0.28 3.50
C ALA A 55 -4.63 -1.17 2.42
N ILE A 56 -3.80 -1.73 1.57
CA ILE A 56 -4.20 -2.71 0.54
C ILE A 56 -3.56 -4.04 0.88
N TYR A 57 -4.38 -5.06 0.99
CA TYR A 57 -3.94 -6.44 1.08
C TYR A 57 -4.30 -7.18 -0.21
N GLN A 58 -3.42 -8.09 -0.63
CA GLN A 58 -3.68 -9.04 -1.71
C GLN A 58 -3.87 -10.43 -1.13
N ARG A 59 -4.85 -11.15 -1.68
CA ARG A 59 -5.15 -12.51 -1.25
C ARG A 59 -4.18 -13.51 -1.87
N HIS A 60 -3.68 -14.39 -1.02
CA HIS A 60 -2.93 -15.58 -1.36
C HIS A 60 -3.56 -16.76 -0.61
N GLU A 61 -4.34 -17.57 -1.34
CA GLU A 61 -5.12 -18.68 -0.78
C GLU A 61 -6.02 -18.24 0.39
N ASN A 62 -5.71 -18.69 1.60
CA ASN A 62 -6.45 -18.43 2.83
C ASN A 62 -5.90 -17.25 3.63
N TYR A 63 -5.01 -16.44 3.03
CA TYR A 63 -4.38 -15.31 3.69
C TYR A 63 -4.46 -14.05 2.85
N PHE A 64 -4.43 -12.92 3.53
CA PHE A 64 -4.22 -11.60 2.97
C PHE A 64 -2.83 -11.11 3.39
N VAL A 65 -2.00 -10.78 2.40
CA VAL A 65 -0.66 -10.23 2.56
C VAL A 65 -0.71 -8.73 2.29
N LEU A 66 -0.14 -7.94 3.20
CA LEU A 66 -0.10 -6.49 3.06
C LEU A 66 0.78 -6.10 1.86
N VAL A 67 0.19 -5.41 0.89
CA VAL A 67 0.90 -4.84 -0.26
C VAL A 67 1.53 -3.51 0.15
N ASP A 68 0.72 -2.60 0.68
CA ASP A 68 1.20 -1.32 1.20
C ASP A 68 0.18 -0.66 2.15
N PHE A 69 0.65 0.30 2.93
CA PHE A 69 -0.15 1.28 3.67
C PHE A 69 0.36 2.70 3.40
N PHE A 70 -0.54 3.64 3.16
CA PHE A 70 -0.20 4.97 2.64
C PHE A 70 -1.28 6.00 2.95
N LYS A 71 -0.95 7.29 2.85
CA LYS A 71 -1.89 8.40 3.15
C LYS A 71 -2.48 9.03 1.90
N SER A 72 -1.77 8.92 0.77
CA SER A 72 -2.20 9.42 -0.54
C SER A 72 -1.81 8.44 -1.64
N TYR A 73 -2.44 8.56 -2.82
CA TYR A 73 -2.09 7.74 -3.98
C TYR A 73 -0.60 7.86 -4.33
N ASP A 74 -0.03 9.06 -4.24
CA ASP A 74 1.37 9.30 -4.60
C ASP A 74 2.35 8.58 -3.68
N ASP A 75 1.99 8.41 -2.39
CA ASP A 75 2.79 7.70 -1.38
C ASP A 75 2.76 6.17 -1.53
N ALA A 76 1.81 5.63 -2.31
CA ALA A 76 1.66 4.20 -2.49
C ALA A 76 2.79 3.61 -3.34
N CYS A 77 3.19 2.37 -3.04
CA CYS A 77 4.11 1.62 -3.88
C CYS A 77 3.49 1.31 -5.25
N ASP A 78 4.33 0.95 -6.22
CA ASP A 78 3.89 0.71 -7.61
C ASP A 78 2.87 -0.43 -7.71
N ASP A 79 3.01 -1.49 -6.90
CA ASP A 79 2.04 -2.59 -6.87
C ASP A 79 0.68 -2.16 -6.33
N ALA A 80 0.67 -1.35 -5.26
CA ALA A 80 -0.56 -0.78 -4.72
C ALA A 80 -1.24 0.16 -5.73
N LYS A 81 -0.45 1.01 -6.41
CA LYS A 81 -0.96 1.90 -7.49
C LYS A 81 -1.58 1.10 -8.63
N LYS A 82 -0.93 0.01 -9.05
CA LYS A 82 -1.46 -0.88 -10.07
C LYS A 82 -2.81 -1.49 -9.66
N ILE A 83 -2.93 -1.98 -8.43
CA ILE A 83 -4.20 -2.51 -7.91
C ILE A 83 -5.28 -1.43 -7.91
N ILE A 84 -4.97 -0.21 -7.45
CA ILE A 84 -5.92 0.92 -7.46
C ILE A 84 -6.37 1.26 -8.88
N ASP A 85 -5.42 1.30 -9.82
CA ASP A 85 -5.68 1.65 -11.22
C ASP A 85 -6.54 0.63 -11.95
N GLU A 86 -6.47 -0.65 -11.56
CA GLU A 86 -7.36 -1.72 -12.04
C GLU A 86 -8.79 -1.64 -11.47
N HIS A 87 -9.03 -0.80 -10.44
CA HIS A 87 -10.33 -0.63 -9.79
C HIS A 87 -10.80 0.84 -9.86
N PRO A 88 -11.44 1.26 -10.97
CA PRO A 88 -11.78 2.67 -11.23
C PRO A 88 -12.60 3.35 -10.13
N ASP A 89 -13.48 2.63 -9.44
CA ASP A 89 -14.30 3.20 -8.37
C ASP A 89 -13.48 3.53 -7.12
N ILE A 90 -12.45 2.75 -6.82
CA ILE A 90 -11.47 3.05 -5.77
C ILE A 90 -10.57 4.20 -6.22
N LYS A 91 -10.10 4.19 -7.48
CA LYS A 91 -9.28 5.29 -8.04
C LYS A 91 -9.96 6.66 -7.93
N LYS A 92 -11.27 6.73 -8.17
CA LYS A 92 -12.06 7.97 -8.03
C LYS A 92 -12.01 8.56 -6.62
N MET A 93 -11.86 7.74 -5.57
CA MET A 93 -11.75 8.21 -4.19
C MET A 93 -10.52 9.12 -3.98
N PHE A 94 -9.44 8.89 -4.71
CA PHE A 94 -8.23 9.69 -4.66
C PHE A 94 -8.32 10.97 -5.50
N SER A 95 -9.17 10.97 -6.53
CA SER A 95 -9.37 12.11 -7.43
C SER A 95 -10.34 13.15 -6.86
N ALA A 96 -11.37 12.71 -6.12
CA ALA A 96 -12.41 13.58 -5.55
C ALA A 96 -11.88 14.54 -4.46
N ARG A 97 -10.71 14.26 -3.88
CA ARG A 97 -10.10 15.06 -2.80
C ARG A 97 -9.46 16.37 -3.26
N SER A 98 -9.34 16.61 -4.56
CA SER A 98 -8.87 17.91 -5.06
C SER A 98 -9.92 19.03 -4.98
N LEU A 99 -11.15 18.74 -4.52
CA LEU A 99 -12.31 19.65 -4.57
C LEU A 99 -12.72 20.30 -3.25
N ILE A 100 -12.01 20.05 -2.14
CA ILE A 100 -12.27 20.75 -0.87
C ILE A 100 -11.00 21.53 -0.51
N LYS A 101 -10.96 22.79 -0.94
CA LYS A 101 -10.02 23.81 -0.46
C LYS A 101 -10.72 24.66 0.59
#